data_AF-A0A845LGG2-F1
#
_entry.id   AF-A0A845LGG2-F1
#
_cell.length_a   1.000
_cell.length_b   1.000
_cell.length_c   1.000
_cell.angle_alpha   90.00
_cell.angle_beta   90.00
_cell.angle_gamma   90.00
#
_symmetry.space_group_name_H-M   'P 1'
#
loop_
_entity.id
_entity.type
_entity.pdbx_description
1 polymer ?
#
loop_
_entity_poly.entity_id
_entity_poly.type
_entity_poly.pdbx_seq_one_letter_code
_entity_poly.pdbx_strand_id
1 'polypeptide(L)'
;MMDIAGTARRNWLYKLAALAIAILLWVYVNAEQQGIQTFPVQLDREGLEAGYVLDPEPPTVVELRVKGPKAIMANLSSRDFRARITLTGAKPGPMTVGVTVDAPPNVQIISKTPAELSLNVDVLETKTLPLTWEFKGNIPAGYRVGDPTLRPTEVVISGPREKLRLIQRVGVQIPMGAKETFTRSLPVRVIEPALGDDGRLQVTPKATEVTVPVNQEMTTKNVAVQPLVTGTPAAGYKVVSTRVEPANLPVSLPAEGFADIRALATSPVDINGARSDVVKEVNLALPAGVRPVNPALSVVRVFVAIGPAAPPSEPTPPPDESKATTGGGTAAEPGKEPGKEPGGGGAGSGGGTGGSTTGGNSTGGAAGGATGGSGTPR
;
A
#
# COMPACT_ATOMS: atom_id res chain seq x y z
N MET A 1 88.63 -7.67 -40.04
CA MET A 1 87.36 -7.24 -40.67
C MET A 1 86.92 -8.33 -41.62
N MET A 2 85.69 -8.84 -41.52
CA MET A 2 85.15 -9.76 -42.52
C MET A 2 84.83 -8.97 -43.79
N ASP A 3 85.33 -9.40 -44.94
CA ASP A 3 85.06 -8.75 -46.23
C ASP A 3 83.69 -9.19 -46.76
N ILE A 4 82.67 -8.44 -46.36
CA ILE A 4 81.26 -8.69 -46.71
C ILE A 4 81.03 -8.45 -48.22
N ALA A 5 81.84 -7.60 -48.87
CA ALA A 5 81.62 -7.16 -50.24
C ALA A 5 81.91 -8.27 -51.28
N GLY A 6 82.99 -9.04 -51.09
CA GLY A 6 83.32 -10.15 -52.00
C GLY A 6 82.28 -11.27 -52.02
N THR A 7 81.74 -11.61 -50.84
CA THR A 7 80.72 -12.67 -50.69
C THR A 7 79.34 -12.24 -51.17
N ALA A 8 79.07 -10.93 -51.23
CA ALA A 8 77.81 -10.38 -51.74
C ALA A 8 77.63 -10.64 -53.25
N ARG A 9 78.67 -10.38 -54.07
CA ARG A 9 78.58 -10.45 -55.56
C ARG A 9 78.43 -11.87 -56.12
N ARG A 10 78.96 -12.90 -55.45
CA ARG A 10 78.79 -14.29 -55.91
C ARG A 10 77.37 -14.77 -55.60
N ASN A 11 76.72 -15.37 -56.60
CA ASN A 11 75.34 -15.90 -56.52
C ASN A 11 74.25 -14.85 -56.19
N TRP A 12 74.46 -13.58 -56.57
CA TRP A 12 73.52 -12.48 -56.27
C TRP A 12 72.11 -12.72 -56.85
N LEU A 13 72.01 -13.31 -58.05
CA LEU A 13 70.73 -13.63 -58.70
C LEU A 13 69.88 -14.59 -57.86
N TYR A 14 70.48 -15.64 -57.30
CA TYR A 14 69.79 -16.59 -56.43
C TYR A 14 69.31 -15.95 -55.12
N LYS A 15 70.08 -15.00 -54.56
CA LYS A 15 69.68 -14.24 -53.37
C LYS A 15 68.47 -13.33 -53.67
N LEU A 16 68.44 -12.71 -54.84
CA LEU A 16 67.34 -11.84 -55.27
C LEU A 16 66.08 -12.65 -55.58
N ALA A 17 66.20 -13.81 -56.25
CA ALA A 17 65.10 -14.75 -56.44
C ALA A 17 64.55 -15.28 -55.11
N ALA A 18 65.43 -15.65 -54.16
CA ALA A 18 65.02 -16.06 -52.81
C ALA A 18 64.30 -14.94 -52.05
N LEU A 19 64.74 -13.68 -52.18
CA LEU A 19 64.06 -12.52 -51.60
C LEU A 19 62.67 -12.30 -52.23
N ALA A 20 62.54 -12.38 -53.55
CA ALA A 20 61.26 -12.26 -54.23
C ALA A 20 60.28 -13.38 -53.82
N ILE A 21 60.76 -14.62 -53.73
CA ILE A 21 59.99 -15.77 -53.23
C ILE A 21 59.61 -15.57 -51.75
N ALA A 22 60.52 -15.07 -50.91
CA ALA A 22 60.24 -14.79 -49.50
C ALA A 22 59.19 -13.68 -49.33
N ILE A 23 59.22 -12.64 -50.16
CA ILE A 23 58.19 -11.58 -50.16
C ILE A 23 56.84 -12.14 -50.64
N LEU A 24 56.82 -12.95 -51.72
CA LEU A 24 55.60 -13.61 -52.19
C LEU A 24 55.01 -14.55 -51.14
N LEU A 25 55.83 -15.37 -50.47
CA LEU A 25 55.41 -16.21 -49.35
C LEU A 25 54.94 -15.39 -48.15
N TRP A 26 55.61 -14.29 -47.82
CA TRP A 26 55.19 -13.41 -46.72
C TRP A 26 53.85 -12.74 -47.02
N VAL A 27 53.60 -12.28 -48.25
CA VAL A 27 52.30 -11.75 -48.68
C VAL A 27 51.24 -12.86 -48.64
N TYR A 28 51.53 -14.05 -49.17
CA TYR A 28 50.62 -15.20 -49.16
C TYR A 28 50.19 -15.59 -47.73
N VAL A 29 51.16 -15.80 -46.84
CA VAL A 29 50.91 -16.20 -45.44
C VAL A 29 50.19 -15.11 -44.64
N ASN A 30 50.43 -13.82 -44.92
CA ASN A 30 49.70 -12.73 -44.26
C ASN A 30 48.30 -12.52 -44.85
N ALA A 31 48.09 -12.76 -46.15
CA ALA A 31 46.77 -12.67 -46.79
C ALA A 31 45.78 -13.71 -46.24
N GLU A 32 46.28 -14.90 -45.88
CA GLU A 32 45.48 -16.00 -45.31
C GLU A 32 45.07 -15.77 -43.83
N GLN A 33 45.47 -14.66 -43.18
CA GLN A 33 45.10 -14.39 -41.78
C GLN A 33 43.60 -14.12 -41.65
N GLN A 34 42.85 -15.14 -41.22
CA GLN A 34 41.43 -15.02 -40.90
C GLN A 34 41.20 -14.59 -39.45
N GLY A 35 40.40 -13.54 -39.26
CA GLY A 35 39.90 -13.11 -37.96
C GLY A 35 38.51 -13.68 -37.69
N ILE A 36 38.15 -13.81 -36.41
CA ILE A 36 36.78 -14.09 -35.95
C ILE A 36 36.33 -12.90 -35.11
N GLN A 37 35.14 -12.38 -35.38
CA GLN A 37 34.56 -11.26 -34.64
C GLN A 37 33.06 -11.50 -34.43
N THR A 38 32.52 -10.99 -33.32
CA THR A 38 31.08 -10.98 -33.05
C THR A 38 30.49 -9.62 -33.44
N PHE A 39 29.39 -9.62 -34.19
CA PHE A 39 28.63 -8.44 -34.55
C PHE A 39 27.20 -8.54 -33.99
N PRO A 40 26.71 -7.57 -33.21
CA PRO A 40 25.30 -7.47 -32.84
C PRO A 40 24.53 -6.86 -34.02
N VAL A 41 23.61 -7.61 -34.61
CA VAL A 41 22.87 -7.22 -35.82
C VAL A 41 21.38 -7.09 -35.50
N GLN A 42 20.73 -6.05 -36.01
CA GLN A 42 19.30 -5.83 -35.83
C GLN A 42 18.50 -6.90 -36.58
N LEU A 43 17.43 -7.40 -35.95
CA LEU A 43 16.53 -8.39 -36.53
C LEU A 43 15.29 -7.73 -37.14
N ASP A 44 15.22 -7.71 -38.46
CA ASP A 44 14.06 -7.26 -39.21
C ASP A 44 13.02 -8.38 -39.36
N ARG A 45 11.75 -7.99 -39.52
CA ARG A 45 10.59 -8.89 -39.64
C ARG A 45 9.92 -8.66 -40.99
N GLU A 46 9.77 -9.70 -41.80
CA GLU A 46 9.19 -9.59 -43.13
C GLU A 46 7.92 -10.42 -43.28
N GLY A 47 6.87 -9.82 -43.85
CA GLY A 47 5.66 -10.53 -44.25
C GLY A 47 4.65 -10.87 -43.15
N LEU A 48 4.73 -10.24 -41.96
CA LEU A 48 3.66 -10.35 -40.96
C LEU A 48 2.41 -9.61 -41.47
N GLU A 49 1.27 -10.31 -41.55
CA GLU A 49 0.02 -9.72 -42.02
C GLU A 49 -0.56 -8.70 -41.01
N ALA A 50 -1.27 -7.69 -41.53
CA ALA A 50 -1.92 -6.69 -40.70
C ALA A 50 -3.03 -7.33 -39.85
N GLY A 51 -2.98 -7.14 -38.53
CA GLY A 51 -3.90 -7.78 -37.58
C GLY A 51 -3.33 -9.01 -36.86
N TYR A 52 -2.07 -9.40 -37.12
CA TYR A 52 -1.34 -10.34 -36.28
C TYR A 52 -0.29 -9.67 -35.40
N VAL A 53 0.00 -10.31 -34.27
CA VAL A 53 1.03 -9.92 -33.31
C VAL A 53 1.81 -11.16 -32.86
N LEU A 54 3.10 -11.01 -32.59
CA LEU A 54 3.95 -12.08 -32.08
C LEU A 54 3.96 -12.04 -30.56
N ASP A 55 3.86 -13.18 -29.87
CA ASP A 55 4.05 -13.25 -28.42
C ASP A 55 4.72 -14.58 -27.99
N PRO A 56 5.90 -14.59 -27.34
CA PRO A 56 6.71 -13.47 -26.90
C PRO A 56 7.32 -12.66 -28.07
N GLU A 57 7.90 -11.50 -27.75
CA GLU A 57 8.51 -10.63 -28.76
C GLU A 57 9.85 -11.22 -29.20
N PRO A 58 10.14 -11.31 -30.51
CA PRO A 58 11.47 -11.70 -30.97
C PRO A 58 12.51 -10.68 -30.49
N PRO A 59 13.75 -11.12 -30.15
CA PRO A 59 14.81 -10.21 -29.73
C PRO A 59 15.12 -9.22 -30.86
N THR A 60 15.36 -7.95 -30.52
CA THR A 60 15.72 -6.92 -31.50
C THR A 60 17.11 -7.13 -32.09
N VAL A 61 17.99 -7.85 -31.39
CA VAL A 61 19.39 -8.07 -31.78
C VAL A 61 19.69 -9.58 -31.81
N VAL A 62 20.40 -10.01 -32.85
CA VAL A 62 21.00 -11.34 -33.00
C VAL A 62 22.52 -11.20 -33.02
N GLU A 63 23.22 -12.04 -32.25
CA GLU A 63 24.68 -12.08 -32.28
C GLU A 63 25.17 -12.98 -33.41
N LEU A 64 25.97 -12.42 -34.32
CA LEU A 64 26.62 -13.15 -35.39
C LEU A 64 28.11 -13.29 -35.13
N ARG A 65 28.63 -14.52 -35.11
CA ARG A 65 30.08 -14.77 -35.13
C ARG A 65 30.50 -14.99 -36.57
N VAL A 66 31.35 -14.11 -37.07
CA VAL A 66 31.74 -14.06 -38.49
C VAL A 66 33.25 -14.29 -38.61
N LYS A 67 33.65 -15.07 -39.62
CA LYS A 67 35.03 -15.37 -39.99
C LYS A 67 35.33 -14.75 -41.35
N GLY A 68 36.49 -14.13 -41.49
CA GLY A 68 36.92 -13.59 -42.78
C GLY A 68 38.35 -13.05 -42.76
N PRO A 69 38.89 -12.65 -43.92
CA PRO A 69 40.21 -12.01 -44.02
C PRO A 69 40.29 -10.79 -43.11
N LYS A 70 41.38 -10.67 -42.33
CA LYS A 70 41.55 -9.63 -41.30
C LYS A 70 41.36 -8.20 -41.83
N ALA A 71 41.77 -7.93 -43.07
CA ALA A 71 41.59 -6.63 -43.74
C ALA A 71 40.12 -6.29 -44.05
N ILE A 72 39.27 -7.28 -44.31
CA ILE A 72 37.83 -7.10 -44.50
C ILE A 72 37.16 -6.92 -43.13
N MET A 73 37.45 -7.82 -42.19
CA MET A 73 36.89 -7.79 -40.82
C MET A 73 37.11 -6.45 -40.11
N ALA A 74 38.27 -5.82 -40.30
CA ALA A 74 38.60 -4.51 -39.70
C ALA A 74 37.75 -3.34 -40.22
N ASN A 75 37.09 -3.48 -41.39
CA ASN A 75 36.24 -2.47 -42.01
C ASN A 75 34.74 -2.81 -41.93
N LEU A 76 34.39 -4.00 -41.44
CA LEU A 76 32.99 -4.43 -41.33
C LEU A 76 32.31 -3.88 -40.07
N SER A 77 31.02 -3.61 -40.20
CA SER A 77 30.15 -3.10 -39.14
C SER A 77 28.86 -3.91 -39.08
N SER A 78 28.11 -3.76 -37.98
CA SER A 78 26.76 -4.35 -37.85
C SER A 78 25.77 -3.93 -38.93
N ARG A 79 26.04 -2.85 -39.69
CA ARG A 79 25.15 -2.36 -40.77
C ARG A 79 25.33 -3.10 -42.09
N ASP A 80 26.45 -3.80 -42.25
CA ASP A 80 26.80 -4.55 -43.46
C ASP A 80 26.14 -5.94 -43.49
N PHE A 81 25.54 -6.34 -42.36
CA PHE A 81 24.75 -7.56 -42.20
C PHE A 81 23.27 -7.21 -42.06
N ARG A 82 22.38 -8.04 -42.61
CA ARG A 82 20.93 -7.96 -42.37
C ARG A 82 20.44 -9.29 -41.85
N ALA A 83 19.94 -9.32 -40.61
CA ALA A 83 19.27 -10.49 -40.05
C ALA A 83 17.75 -10.32 -40.23
N ARG A 84 17.08 -11.34 -40.75
CA ARG A 84 15.66 -11.30 -41.13
C ARG A 84 14.94 -12.58 -40.72
N ILE A 85 13.69 -12.44 -40.27
CA ILE A 85 12.73 -13.55 -40.15
C ILE A 85 11.56 -13.36 -41.12
N THR A 86 11.22 -14.44 -41.84
CA THR A 86 10.11 -14.47 -42.79
C THR A 86 8.87 -15.05 -42.13
N LEU A 87 7.78 -14.28 -42.16
CA LEU A 87 6.50 -14.56 -41.50
C LEU A 87 5.34 -14.61 -42.52
N THR A 88 5.66 -14.57 -43.81
CA THR A 88 4.71 -14.57 -44.93
C THR A 88 3.82 -15.81 -44.92
N GLY A 89 2.50 -15.63 -44.85
CA GLY A 89 1.53 -16.72 -44.80
C GLY A 89 1.52 -17.49 -43.47
N ALA A 90 2.12 -16.94 -42.42
CA ALA A 90 2.03 -17.51 -41.08
C ALA A 90 0.58 -17.51 -40.58
N LYS A 91 0.17 -18.60 -39.96
CA LYS A 91 -1.17 -18.77 -39.36
C LYS A 91 -1.08 -18.59 -37.84
N PRO A 92 -2.18 -18.20 -37.18
CA PRO A 92 -2.22 -18.15 -35.72
C PRO A 92 -1.85 -19.50 -35.09
N GLY A 93 -0.96 -19.47 -34.10
CA GLY A 93 -0.42 -20.64 -33.40
C GLY A 93 1.11 -20.61 -33.25
N PRO A 94 1.66 -21.60 -32.52
CA PRO A 94 3.09 -21.69 -32.26
C PRO A 94 3.86 -22.12 -33.51
N MET A 95 4.99 -21.45 -33.77
CA MET A 95 5.89 -21.76 -34.87
C MET A 95 7.36 -21.53 -34.48
N THR A 96 8.26 -22.24 -35.13
CA THR A 96 9.70 -22.00 -35.04
C THR A 96 10.19 -21.43 -36.36
N VAL A 97 10.85 -20.28 -36.33
CA VAL A 97 11.42 -19.62 -37.52
C VAL A 97 12.95 -19.54 -37.40
N GLY A 98 13.65 -19.92 -38.47
CA GLY A 98 15.10 -19.76 -38.56
C GLY A 98 15.47 -18.32 -38.88
N VAL A 99 16.54 -17.80 -38.28
CA VAL A 99 17.07 -16.47 -38.62
C VAL A 99 17.87 -16.55 -39.92
N THR A 100 17.36 -15.91 -40.97
CA THR A 100 18.09 -15.73 -42.24
C THR A 100 19.01 -14.53 -42.11
N VAL A 101 20.23 -14.62 -42.67
CA VAL A 101 21.20 -13.53 -42.59
C VAL A 101 21.84 -13.32 -43.96
N ASP A 102 21.70 -12.11 -44.47
CA ASP A 102 22.46 -11.63 -45.62
C ASP A 102 23.80 -11.09 -45.13
N ALA A 103 24.90 -11.62 -45.66
CA ALA A 103 26.26 -11.23 -45.33
C ALA A 103 27.00 -10.74 -46.59
N PRO A 104 27.99 -9.83 -46.44
CA PRO A 104 28.78 -9.36 -47.56
C PRO A 104 29.65 -10.49 -48.16
N PRO A 105 30.14 -10.34 -49.40
CA PRO A 105 31.02 -11.33 -50.01
C PRO A 105 32.32 -11.51 -49.23
N ASN A 106 32.92 -12.70 -49.34
CA ASN A 106 34.21 -13.08 -48.72
C ASN A 106 34.22 -13.16 -47.17
N VAL A 107 33.06 -13.25 -46.52
CA VAL A 107 32.96 -13.66 -45.11
C VAL A 107 32.06 -14.88 -44.91
N GLN A 108 32.28 -15.62 -43.83
CA GLN A 108 31.54 -16.82 -43.45
C GLN A 108 30.91 -16.64 -42.06
N ILE A 109 29.63 -16.92 -41.92
CA ILE A 109 28.95 -16.93 -40.62
C ILE A 109 29.28 -18.27 -39.93
N ILE A 110 29.96 -18.24 -38.79
CA ILE A 110 30.26 -19.43 -37.98
C ILE A 110 29.04 -19.84 -37.16
N SER A 111 28.40 -18.86 -36.51
CA SER A 111 27.24 -19.08 -35.66
C SER A 111 26.35 -17.85 -35.61
N LYS A 112 25.05 -18.09 -35.41
CA LYS A 112 24.02 -17.08 -35.14
C LYS A 112 23.36 -17.44 -33.82
N THR A 113 23.26 -16.49 -32.91
CA THR A 113 22.68 -16.68 -31.57
C THR A 113 21.59 -15.63 -31.34
N PRO A 114 20.31 -16.04 -31.23
CA PRO A 114 19.77 -17.37 -31.50
C PRO A 114 19.76 -17.72 -33.00
N ALA A 115 19.85 -19.02 -33.34
CA ALA A 115 19.77 -19.50 -34.71
C ALA A 115 18.31 -19.70 -35.19
N GLU A 116 17.43 -20.06 -34.25
CA GLU A 116 16.01 -20.29 -34.41
C GLU A 116 15.25 -19.57 -33.29
N LEU A 117 14.04 -19.10 -33.59
CA LEU A 117 13.15 -18.42 -32.66
C LEU A 117 11.82 -19.17 -32.56
N SER A 118 11.48 -19.60 -31.36
CA SER A 118 10.13 -20.10 -31.03
C SER A 118 9.21 -18.91 -30.77
N LEU A 119 8.21 -18.72 -31.62
CA LEU A 119 7.26 -17.61 -31.58
C LEU A 119 5.82 -18.16 -31.57
N ASN A 120 4.87 -17.42 -31.00
CA ASN A 120 3.44 -17.64 -31.24
C ASN A 120 2.94 -16.49 -32.13
N VAL A 121 2.22 -16.80 -33.21
CA VAL A 121 1.44 -15.80 -33.93
C VAL A 121 0.06 -15.78 -33.31
N ASP A 122 -0.40 -14.63 -32.83
CA ASP A 122 -1.77 -14.46 -32.35
C ASP A 122 -2.45 -13.29 -33.06
N VAL A 123 -3.77 -13.27 -32.97
CA VAL A 123 -4.61 -12.21 -33.54
C VAL A 123 -4.57 -10.99 -32.63
N LEU A 124 -4.29 -9.83 -33.23
CA LEU A 124 -4.46 -8.54 -32.58
C LEU A 124 -5.96 -8.21 -32.54
N GLU A 125 -6.59 -8.47 -31.39
CA GLU A 125 -7.99 -8.11 -31.17
C GLU A 125 -8.11 -6.80 -30.38
N THR A 126 -9.35 -6.31 -30.28
CA THR A 126 -9.71 -5.14 -29.47
C THR A 126 -10.99 -5.46 -28.70
N LYS A 127 -10.96 -5.26 -27.38
CA LYS A 127 -12.04 -5.58 -26.45
C LYS A 127 -12.38 -4.35 -25.62
N THR A 128 -13.63 -3.88 -25.70
CA THR A 128 -14.15 -2.85 -24.79
C THR A 128 -14.59 -3.51 -23.50
N LEU A 129 -14.21 -2.94 -22.35
CA LEU A 129 -14.58 -3.43 -21.02
C LEU A 129 -15.03 -2.26 -20.13
N PRO A 130 -16.02 -2.47 -19.24
CA PRO A 130 -16.36 -1.49 -18.21
C PRO A 130 -15.21 -1.38 -17.21
N LEU A 131 -14.94 -0.16 -16.77
CA LEU A 131 -13.98 0.08 -15.70
C LEU A 131 -14.60 -0.26 -14.36
N THR A 132 -13.89 -1.08 -13.60
CA THR A 132 -14.14 -1.32 -12.18
C THR A 132 -13.20 -0.46 -11.33
N TRP A 133 -13.45 -0.39 -10.02
CA TRP A 133 -12.56 0.27 -9.07
C TRP A 133 -12.36 -0.63 -7.86
N GLU A 134 -11.22 -0.47 -7.20
CA GLU A 134 -10.94 -1.10 -5.92
C GLU A 134 -10.26 -0.10 -4.98
N PHE A 135 -10.64 -0.10 -3.71
CA PHE A 135 -10.03 0.76 -2.71
C PHE A 135 -8.76 0.11 -2.14
N LYS A 136 -7.73 0.92 -1.93
CA LYS A 136 -6.43 0.48 -1.40
C LYS A 136 -6.09 1.24 -0.12
N GLY A 137 -6.05 0.52 1.00
CA GLY A 137 -5.85 1.07 2.34
C GLY A 137 -7.13 1.06 3.18
N ASN A 138 -7.13 1.82 4.27
CA ASN A 138 -8.23 1.86 5.23
C ASN A 138 -8.92 3.24 5.21
N ILE A 139 -10.22 3.26 5.51
CA ILE A 139 -10.97 4.50 5.73
C ILE A 139 -10.56 5.07 7.12
N PRO A 140 -10.23 6.37 7.24
CA PRO A 140 -10.03 7.02 8.54
C PRO A 140 -11.29 6.94 9.41
N ALA A 141 -11.12 6.79 10.73
CA ALA A 141 -12.25 6.68 11.66
C ALA A 141 -13.19 7.89 11.55
N GLY A 142 -14.51 7.67 11.60
CA GLY A 142 -15.50 8.74 11.50
C GLY A 142 -15.58 9.47 10.15
N TYR A 143 -15.07 8.86 9.07
CA TYR A 143 -15.35 9.28 7.70
C TYR A 143 -16.09 8.16 6.97
N ARG A 144 -17.01 8.53 6.09
CA ARG A 144 -17.71 7.63 5.18
C ARG A 144 -17.35 8.00 3.75
N VAL A 145 -16.86 7.02 3.00
CA VAL A 145 -16.59 7.13 1.56
C VAL A 145 -17.83 6.64 0.82
N GLY A 146 -18.31 7.43 -0.15
CA GLY A 146 -19.38 7.03 -1.07
C GLY A 146 -18.84 6.42 -2.37
N ASP A 147 -19.73 6.01 -3.25
CA ASP A 147 -19.36 5.36 -4.50
C ASP A 147 -18.52 6.28 -5.42
N PRO A 148 -17.32 5.84 -5.85
CA PRO A 148 -16.50 6.56 -6.82
C PRO A 148 -17.20 6.70 -8.18
N THR A 149 -17.08 7.88 -8.78
CA THR A 149 -17.49 8.12 -10.17
C THR A 149 -16.27 8.14 -11.09
N LEU A 150 -16.30 7.30 -12.12
CA LEU A 150 -15.24 7.15 -13.13
C LEU A 150 -15.59 7.90 -14.41
N ARG A 151 -14.63 8.60 -15.00
CA ARG A 151 -14.75 9.29 -16.30
C ARG A 151 -13.50 9.05 -17.15
N PRO A 152 -13.56 8.24 -18.23
CA PRO A 152 -14.73 7.48 -18.71
C PRO A 152 -15.12 6.29 -17.82
N THR A 153 -16.26 5.66 -18.10
CA THR A 153 -16.73 4.42 -17.44
C THR A 153 -16.31 3.14 -18.16
N GLU A 154 -15.74 3.24 -19.35
CA GLU A 154 -15.31 2.12 -20.20
C GLU A 154 -13.91 2.39 -20.76
N VAL A 155 -13.18 1.30 -21.05
CA VAL A 155 -11.87 1.35 -21.72
C VAL A 155 -11.81 0.36 -22.87
N VAL A 156 -11.05 0.74 -23.89
CA VAL A 156 -10.75 -0.09 -25.06
C VAL A 156 -9.36 -0.68 -24.86
N ILE A 157 -9.24 -2.00 -24.97
CA ILE A 157 -7.97 -2.72 -24.77
C ILE A 157 -7.66 -3.50 -26.03
N SER A 158 -6.50 -3.24 -26.62
CA SER A 158 -5.99 -3.98 -27.78
C SER A 158 -4.73 -4.77 -27.42
N GLY A 159 -4.54 -5.94 -28.03
CA GLY A 159 -3.41 -6.82 -27.77
C GLY A 159 -3.63 -8.24 -28.29
N PRO A 160 -2.76 -9.19 -27.92
CA PRO A 160 -2.93 -10.61 -28.28
C PRO A 160 -4.24 -11.15 -27.72
N ARG A 161 -5.07 -11.73 -28.60
CA ARG A 161 -6.36 -12.36 -28.28
C ARG A 161 -6.28 -13.37 -27.13
N GLU A 162 -5.25 -14.18 -27.04
CA GLU A 162 -5.06 -15.12 -25.92
C GLU A 162 -4.94 -14.38 -24.58
N LYS A 163 -4.17 -13.30 -24.52
CA LYS A 163 -4.10 -12.43 -23.34
C LYS A 163 -5.43 -11.71 -23.07
N LEU A 164 -6.09 -11.15 -24.09
CA LEU A 164 -7.39 -10.48 -23.97
C LEU A 164 -8.52 -11.40 -23.48
N ARG A 165 -8.42 -12.72 -23.76
CA ARG A 165 -9.35 -13.74 -23.25
C ARG A 165 -9.15 -14.03 -21.76
N LEU A 166 -7.93 -13.94 -21.24
CA LEU A 166 -7.64 -14.11 -19.82
C LEU A 166 -8.13 -12.93 -18.98
N ILE A 167 -8.22 -11.72 -19.55
CA ILE A 167 -8.68 -10.51 -18.87
C ILE A 167 -10.17 -10.62 -18.48
N GLN A 168 -10.42 -10.68 -17.17
CA GLN A 168 -11.74 -10.69 -16.56
C GLN A 168 -12.14 -9.31 -16.02
N ARG A 169 -11.24 -8.64 -15.28
CA ARG A 169 -11.50 -7.32 -14.68
C ARG A 169 -10.38 -6.32 -14.93
N VAL A 170 -10.78 -5.11 -15.26
CA VAL A 170 -9.91 -3.95 -15.52
C VAL A 170 -10.45 -2.76 -14.73
N GLY A 171 -9.57 -1.91 -14.23
CA GLY A 171 -10.00 -0.85 -13.34
C GLY A 171 -8.87 -0.01 -12.77
N VAL A 172 -9.18 0.68 -11.68
CA VAL A 172 -8.27 1.59 -10.97
C VAL A 172 -8.17 1.29 -9.48
N GLN A 173 -6.94 1.36 -8.96
CA GLN A 173 -6.65 1.31 -7.53
C GLN A 173 -6.77 2.71 -6.92
N ILE A 174 -7.80 2.93 -6.11
CA ILE A 174 -8.08 4.20 -5.46
C ILE A 174 -7.42 4.21 -4.07
N PRO A 175 -6.39 5.04 -3.83
CA PRO A 175 -5.76 5.14 -2.51
C PRO A 175 -6.72 5.79 -1.50
N MET A 176 -6.89 5.16 -0.34
CA MET A 176 -7.68 5.70 0.77
C MET A 176 -6.85 6.63 1.68
N GLY A 177 -7.52 7.44 2.50
CA GLY A 177 -6.88 8.29 3.52
C GLY A 177 -7.19 9.79 3.41
N ALA A 178 -7.87 10.24 2.36
CA ALA A 178 -8.39 11.60 2.28
C ALA A 178 -9.55 11.81 3.29
N LYS A 179 -9.63 13.02 3.86
CA LYS A 179 -10.70 13.46 4.77
C LYS A 179 -11.82 14.25 4.07
N GLU A 180 -11.60 14.60 2.80
CA GLU A 180 -12.49 15.42 1.98
C GLU A 180 -12.67 14.77 0.60
N THR A 181 -13.75 15.14 -0.09
CA THR A 181 -14.04 14.70 -1.46
C THR A 181 -12.88 15.12 -2.38
N PHE A 182 -12.38 14.18 -3.18
CA PHE A 182 -11.25 14.43 -4.07
C PHE A 182 -11.48 13.89 -5.49
N THR A 183 -10.89 14.59 -6.45
CA THR A 183 -10.82 14.18 -7.86
C THR A 183 -9.36 13.97 -8.24
N ARG A 184 -9.03 12.81 -8.82
CA ARG A 184 -7.67 12.48 -9.28
C ARG A 184 -7.71 11.67 -10.57
N SER A 185 -6.75 11.90 -11.45
CA SER A 185 -6.49 11.01 -12.59
C SER A 185 -5.65 9.81 -12.13
N LEU A 186 -6.15 8.60 -12.34
CA LEU A 186 -5.51 7.34 -11.92
C LEU A 186 -5.26 6.44 -13.13
N PRO A 187 -4.10 5.73 -13.19
CA PRO A 187 -3.77 4.86 -14.30
C PRO A 187 -4.65 3.61 -14.30
N VAL A 188 -5.18 3.26 -15.47
CA VAL A 188 -5.98 2.05 -15.66
C VAL A 188 -5.06 0.84 -15.69
N ARG A 189 -5.44 -0.24 -14.99
CA ARG A 189 -4.69 -1.50 -14.92
C ARG A 189 -5.61 -2.70 -15.05
N VAL A 190 -5.09 -3.82 -15.53
CA VAL A 190 -5.77 -5.11 -15.40
C VAL A 190 -5.68 -5.56 -13.94
N ILE A 191 -6.82 -5.81 -13.31
CA ILE A 191 -6.91 -6.23 -11.91
C ILE A 191 -6.93 -7.76 -11.84
N GLU A 192 -7.71 -8.41 -12.72
CA GLU A 192 -7.83 -9.88 -12.74
C GLU A 192 -7.69 -10.47 -14.16
N PRO A 193 -6.69 -11.35 -14.39
CA PRO A 193 -5.51 -11.57 -13.53
C PRO A 193 -4.63 -10.32 -13.49
N ALA A 194 -3.86 -10.14 -12.41
CA ALA A 194 -2.89 -9.05 -12.29
C ALA A 194 -1.72 -9.27 -13.28
N LEU A 195 -1.92 -8.86 -14.53
CA LEU A 195 -0.92 -8.92 -15.60
C LEU A 195 0.14 -7.83 -15.38
N GLY A 196 1.40 -8.20 -15.58
CA GLY A 196 2.50 -7.23 -15.63
C GLY A 196 2.34 -6.29 -16.84
N ASP A 197 2.88 -5.08 -16.72
CA ASP A 197 2.97 -4.13 -17.83
C ASP A 197 4.11 -4.56 -18.76
N ASP A 198 3.83 -5.55 -19.60
CA ASP A 198 4.73 -6.09 -20.62
C ASP A 198 4.69 -5.28 -21.93
N GLY A 199 3.96 -4.15 -21.95
CA GLY A 199 3.75 -3.30 -23.11
C GLY A 199 2.90 -3.91 -24.23
N ARG A 200 2.35 -5.13 -24.05
CA ARG A 200 1.58 -5.84 -25.10
C ARG A 200 0.12 -5.47 -25.14
N LEU A 201 -0.42 -5.02 -24.01
CA LEU A 201 -1.79 -4.58 -23.86
C LEU A 201 -1.86 -3.06 -23.96
N GLN A 202 -2.42 -2.55 -25.06
CA GLN A 202 -2.66 -1.12 -25.24
C GLN A 202 -4.04 -0.76 -24.68
N VAL A 203 -4.04 -0.17 -23.48
CA VAL A 203 -5.26 0.35 -22.83
C VAL A 203 -5.49 1.81 -23.23
N THR A 204 -6.68 2.11 -23.74
CA THR A 204 -7.10 3.46 -24.16
C THR A 204 -8.43 3.84 -23.52
N PRO A 205 -8.51 4.96 -22.77
CA PRO A 205 -7.39 5.79 -22.29
C PRO A 205 -6.53 5.08 -21.23
N LYS A 206 -5.26 5.49 -21.13
CA LYS A 206 -4.30 4.96 -20.13
C LYS A 206 -4.61 5.38 -18.69
N ALA A 207 -5.41 6.43 -18.50
CA ALA A 207 -5.84 6.94 -17.21
C ALA A 207 -7.30 7.37 -17.28
N THR A 208 -7.99 7.31 -16.15
CA THR A 208 -9.36 7.80 -15.97
C THR A 208 -9.37 8.82 -14.84
N GLU A 209 -10.23 9.84 -14.97
CA GLU A 209 -10.55 10.70 -13.85
C GLU A 209 -11.46 9.94 -12.88
N VAL A 210 -11.20 10.10 -11.59
CA VAL A 210 -11.91 9.43 -10.50
C VAL A 210 -12.27 10.49 -9.47
N THR A 211 -13.57 10.71 -9.26
CA THR A 211 -14.08 11.55 -8.17
C THR A 211 -14.64 10.65 -7.07
N VAL A 212 -14.08 10.79 -5.87
CA VAL A 212 -14.43 9.99 -4.69
C VAL A 212 -15.09 10.91 -3.66
N PRO A 213 -16.41 10.80 -3.43
CA PRO A 213 -17.07 11.56 -2.38
C PRO A 213 -16.66 11.02 -1.00
N VAL A 214 -16.10 11.90 -0.17
CA VAL A 214 -15.76 11.60 1.23
C VAL A 214 -16.48 12.61 2.11
N ASN A 215 -17.30 12.08 3.04
CA ASN A 215 -18.09 12.85 3.98
C ASN A 215 -17.69 12.46 5.41
N GLN A 216 -17.63 13.44 6.31
CA GLN A 216 -17.44 13.17 7.74
C GLN A 216 -18.72 12.55 8.32
N GLU A 217 -18.58 11.47 9.08
CA GLU A 217 -19.71 10.79 9.72
C GLU A 217 -20.09 11.53 11.00
N MET A 218 -21.25 12.16 10.97
CA MET A 218 -21.83 12.93 12.07
C MET A 218 -22.81 12.07 12.86
N THR A 219 -22.55 11.92 14.15
CA THR A 219 -23.41 11.18 15.08
C THR A 219 -24.09 12.16 16.04
N THR A 220 -25.37 11.93 16.35
CA THR A 220 -26.08 12.71 17.37
C THR A 220 -25.97 12.04 18.74
N LYS A 221 -25.66 12.82 19.78
CA LYS A 221 -25.58 12.39 21.18
C LYS A 221 -26.35 13.37 22.07
N ASN A 222 -27.13 12.86 23.01
CA ASN A 222 -27.67 13.69 24.09
C ASN A 222 -26.59 13.88 25.17
N VAL A 223 -26.25 15.13 25.47
CA VAL A 223 -25.20 15.48 26.44
C VAL A 223 -25.78 16.42 27.50
N ALA A 224 -25.44 16.17 28.77
CA ALA A 224 -25.88 17.00 29.88
C ALA A 224 -25.15 18.35 29.89
N VAL A 225 -25.87 19.43 30.22
CA VAL A 225 -25.29 20.78 30.31
C VAL A 225 -24.99 21.11 31.77
N GLN A 226 -23.75 21.53 32.04
CA GLN A 226 -23.31 21.97 33.37
C GLN A 226 -23.06 23.49 33.37
N PRO A 227 -23.65 24.25 34.32
CA PRO A 227 -23.45 25.69 34.39
C PRO A 227 -22.10 26.01 35.02
N LEU A 228 -21.28 26.80 34.32
CA LEU A 228 -20.04 27.33 34.87
C LEU A 228 -20.34 28.63 35.63
N VAL A 229 -20.42 28.54 36.96
CA VAL A 229 -20.69 29.69 37.83
C VAL A 229 -19.38 30.28 38.36
N THR A 230 -19.26 31.61 38.34
CA THR A 230 -18.04 32.34 38.71
C THR A 230 -18.34 33.53 39.62
N GLY A 231 -17.39 33.91 40.47
CA GLY A 231 -17.58 34.96 41.47
C GLY A 231 -18.17 34.44 42.79
N THR A 232 -18.30 35.33 43.78
CA THR A 232 -18.80 34.98 45.12
C THR A 232 -20.13 35.69 45.42
N PRO A 233 -21.15 35.00 45.98
CA PRO A 233 -22.34 35.64 46.51
C PRO A 233 -22.01 36.72 47.55
N ALA A 234 -22.98 37.59 47.83
CA ALA A 234 -22.83 38.55 48.93
C ALA A 234 -22.57 37.84 50.28
N ALA A 235 -21.89 38.54 51.20
CA ALA A 235 -21.67 38.05 52.55
C ALA A 235 -22.98 37.62 53.22
N GLY A 236 -23.01 36.42 53.79
CA GLY A 236 -24.20 35.80 54.36
C GLY A 236 -25.07 35.01 53.36
N TYR A 237 -24.67 34.87 52.09
CA TYR A 237 -25.39 34.09 51.08
C TYR A 237 -24.53 32.96 50.50
N LYS A 238 -25.19 31.91 50.00
CA LYS A 238 -24.56 30.78 49.30
C LYS A 238 -25.42 30.35 48.09
N VAL A 239 -24.78 29.74 47.10
CA VAL A 239 -25.49 29.05 46.02
C VAL A 239 -26.19 27.82 46.62
N VAL A 240 -27.51 27.74 46.45
CA VAL A 240 -28.34 26.65 46.98
C VAL A 240 -28.52 25.55 45.94
N SER A 241 -28.74 25.93 44.68
CA SER A 241 -28.78 24.99 43.55
C SER A 241 -28.50 25.73 42.23
N THR A 242 -28.12 24.96 41.22
CA THR A 242 -28.03 25.44 39.84
C THR A 242 -28.89 24.55 38.94
N ARG A 243 -29.57 25.15 37.97
CA ARG A 243 -30.36 24.45 36.94
C ARG A 243 -30.09 25.08 35.59
N VAL A 244 -30.05 24.25 34.55
CA VAL A 244 -29.98 24.69 33.16
C VAL A 244 -31.20 24.15 32.42
N GLU A 245 -31.82 24.99 31.60
CA GLU A 245 -32.95 24.60 30.76
C GLU A 245 -32.59 24.88 29.28
N PRO A 246 -32.57 23.84 28.41
CA PRO A 246 -32.74 22.41 28.71
C PRO A 246 -31.52 21.78 29.41
N ALA A 247 -31.75 20.81 30.30
CA ALA A 247 -30.69 20.12 31.06
C ALA A 247 -29.89 19.11 30.23
N ASN A 248 -30.50 18.54 29.18
CA ASN A 248 -29.87 17.64 28.21
C ASN A 248 -30.07 18.19 26.81
N LEU A 249 -29.02 18.15 25.98
CA LEU A 249 -29.04 18.70 24.64
C LEU A 249 -28.61 17.68 23.58
N PRO A 250 -29.37 17.49 22.49
CA PRO A 250 -28.91 16.75 21.32
C PRO A 250 -27.86 17.59 20.57
N VAL A 251 -26.62 17.08 20.56
CA VAL A 251 -25.52 17.64 19.76
C VAL A 251 -25.09 16.64 18.69
N SER A 252 -24.84 17.18 17.50
CA SER A 252 -24.19 16.50 16.38
C SER A 252 -22.69 16.74 16.45
N LEU A 253 -21.90 15.68 16.31
CA LEU A 253 -20.45 15.71 16.38
C LEU A 253 -19.83 14.61 15.49
N PRO A 254 -18.58 14.79 15.03
CA PRO A 254 -17.83 13.73 14.35
C PRO A 254 -17.75 12.48 15.21
N ALA A 255 -17.89 11.29 14.60
CA ALA A 255 -17.81 10.03 15.33
C ALA A 255 -16.47 9.83 16.07
N GLU A 256 -15.36 10.41 15.59
CA GLU A 256 -14.06 10.41 16.26
C GLU A 256 -14.14 10.99 17.70
N GLY A 257 -14.98 12.01 17.95
CA GLY A 257 -15.12 12.69 19.26
C GLY A 257 -16.23 12.13 20.16
N PHE A 258 -16.89 11.04 19.76
CA PHE A 258 -18.10 10.54 20.44
C PHE A 258 -17.85 10.06 21.88
N ALA A 259 -16.64 9.59 22.19
CA ALA A 259 -16.27 9.05 23.50
C ALA A 259 -15.99 10.13 24.56
N ASP A 260 -15.35 11.23 24.16
CA ASP A 260 -14.72 12.18 25.10
C ASP A 260 -15.71 13.15 25.74
N ILE A 261 -16.79 13.50 25.03
CA ILE A 261 -17.76 14.48 25.50
C ILE A 261 -18.79 13.81 26.40
N ARG A 262 -18.68 14.10 27.71
CA ARG A 262 -19.61 13.65 28.77
C ARG A 262 -20.59 14.74 29.23
N ALA A 263 -20.15 15.99 29.25
CA ALA A 263 -20.94 17.17 29.61
C ALA A 263 -20.49 18.38 28.78
N LEU A 264 -21.39 19.34 28.59
CA LEU A 264 -21.10 20.64 27.96
C LEU A 264 -21.13 21.73 29.03
N ALA A 265 -20.10 22.55 29.10
CA ALA A 265 -20.08 23.71 29.99
C ALA A 265 -20.87 24.88 29.36
N THR A 266 -21.48 25.73 30.18
CA THR A 266 -21.93 27.06 29.74
C THR A 266 -20.76 28.05 29.73
N SER A 267 -20.95 29.19 29.06
CA SER A 267 -20.14 30.39 29.34
C SER A 267 -20.27 30.78 30.83
N PRO A 268 -19.25 31.44 31.43
CA PRO A 268 -19.28 31.87 32.82
C PRO A 268 -20.51 32.72 33.19
N VAL A 269 -21.21 32.30 34.25
CA VAL A 269 -22.28 33.06 34.88
C VAL A 269 -21.71 33.75 36.12
N ASP A 270 -21.48 35.06 36.02
CA ASP A 270 -21.03 35.87 37.15
C ASP A 270 -22.16 36.06 38.17
N ILE A 271 -21.85 35.79 39.45
CA ILE A 271 -22.74 35.94 40.61
C ILE A 271 -22.14 36.86 41.70
N ASN A 272 -21.08 37.61 41.39
CA ASN A 272 -20.41 38.51 42.35
C ASN A 272 -21.40 39.46 43.05
N GLY A 273 -21.46 39.37 44.38
CA GLY A 273 -22.31 40.22 45.22
C GLY A 273 -23.81 39.94 45.13
N ALA A 274 -24.24 38.88 44.44
CA ALA A 274 -25.66 38.55 44.32
C ALA A 274 -26.28 38.13 45.67
N ARG A 275 -27.53 38.57 45.90
CA ARG A 275 -28.34 38.37 47.12
C ARG A 275 -29.69 37.66 46.87
N SER A 276 -29.96 37.33 45.61
CA SER A 276 -31.20 36.72 45.13
C SER A 276 -30.88 35.87 43.92
N ASP A 277 -31.84 35.05 43.50
CA ASP A 277 -31.70 34.16 42.35
C ASP A 277 -31.27 34.93 41.08
N VAL A 278 -30.27 34.39 40.38
CA VAL A 278 -29.75 34.94 39.13
C VAL A 278 -30.23 34.05 37.99
N VAL A 279 -30.96 34.64 37.04
CA VAL A 279 -31.43 33.94 35.84
C VAL A 279 -30.84 34.64 34.62
N LYS A 280 -30.04 33.91 33.83
CA LYS A 280 -29.32 34.48 32.69
C LYS A 280 -29.30 33.52 31.51
N GLU A 281 -29.51 34.05 30.32
CA GLU A 281 -29.28 33.34 29.06
C GLU A 281 -27.79 33.45 28.70
N VAL A 282 -27.16 32.30 28.46
CA VAL A 282 -25.72 32.21 28.17
C VAL A 282 -25.44 31.22 27.04
N ASN A 283 -24.41 31.51 26.27
CA ASN A 283 -23.93 30.63 25.21
C ASN A 283 -23.27 29.37 25.79
N LEU A 284 -23.43 28.24 25.12
CA LEU A 284 -22.68 27.02 25.43
C LEU A 284 -21.21 27.15 25.01
N ALA A 285 -20.30 26.64 25.84
CA ALA A 285 -18.89 26.48 25.50
C ALA A 285 -18.72 25.20 24.68
N LEU A 286 -19.05 25.29 23.38
CA LEU A 286 -19.00 24.16 22.45
C LEU A 286 -17.55 23.80 22.05
N PRO A 287 -17.10 22.55 22.23
CA PRO A 287 -15.82 22.09 21.69
C PRO A 287 -15.77 22.11 20.16
N ALA A 288 -14.57 22.11 19.59
CA ALA A 288 -14.36 22.09 18.14
C ALA A 288 -15.09 20.89 17.49
N GLY A 289 -15.84 21.16 16.41
CA GLY A 289 -16.62 20.14 15.69
C GLY A 289 -18.00 19.83 16.27
N VAL A 290 -18.32 20.25 17.50
CA VAL A 290 -19.62 20.00 18.13
C VAL A 290 -20.63 21.07 17.72
N ARG A 291 -21.83 20.66 17.29
CA ARG A 291 -22.93 21.56 16.92
C ARG A 291 -24.26 21.09 17.53
N PRO A 292 -25.07 21.97 18.14
CA PRO A 292 -26.45 21.63 18.50
C PRO A 292 -27.24 21.18 17.26
N VAL A 293 -28.10 20.16 17.41
CA VAL A 293 -28.96 19.69 16.31
C VAL A 293 -29.94 20.79 15.86
N ASN A 294 -30.36 21.65 16.79
CA ASN A 294 -31.11 22.87 16.50
C ASN A 294 -30.25 24.09 16.89
N PRO A 295 -29.90 25.00 15.95
CA PRO A 295 -29.09 26.19 16.24
C PRO A 295 -29.63 27.08 17.37
N ALA A 296 -30.95 27.13 17.57
CA ALA A 296 -31.58 27.92 18.64
C ALA A 296 -31.16 27.48 20.05
N LEU A 297 -30.70 26.23 20.19
CA LEU A 297 -30.27 25.66 21.47
C LEU A 297 -28.78 25.92 21.78
N SER A 298 -28.13 26.81 21.04
CA SER A 298 -26.77 27.30 21.35
C SER A 298 -26.74 28.23 22.57
N VAL A 299 -27.90 28.82 22.90
CA VAL A 299 -28.15 29.62 24.09
C VAL A 299 -28.99 28.78 25.05
N VAL A 300 -28.60 28.74 26.32
CA VAL A 300 -29.34 28.04 27.38
C VAL A 300 -29.64 28.99 28.54
N ARG A 301 -30.76 28.75 29.22
CA ARG A 301 -31.15 29.55 30.38
C ARG A 301 -30.64 28.91 31.65
N VAL A 302 -29.74 29.61 32.36
CA VAL A 302 -29.18 29.17 33.63
C VAL A 302 -29.88 29.88 34.77
N PHE A 303 -30.34 29.09 35.74
CA PHE A 303 -30.93 29.53 36.99
C PHE A 303 -29.96 29.19 38.12
N VAL A 304 -29.46 30.20 38.83
CA VAL A 304 -28.62 30.04 40.02
C VAL A 304 -29.43 30.52 41.22
N ALA A 305 -29.87 29.58 42.05
CA ALA A 305 -30.63 29.91 43.26
C ALA A 305 -29.67 30.34 44.38
N ILE A 306 -29.90 31.51 44.97
CA ILE A 306 -29.02 32.11 45.98
C ILE A 306 -29.82 32.39 47.24
N GLY A 307 -29.46 31.70 48.33
CA GLY A 307 -30.14 31.77 49.61
C GLY A 307 -29.19 32.09 50.75
N PRO A 308 -29.72 32.41 51.95
CA PRO A 308 -28.88 32.69 53.11
C PRO A 308 -28.01 31.48 53.48
N ALA A 309 -26.74 31.76 53.78
CA ALA A 309 -25.84 30.79 54.36
C ALA A 309 -26.28 30.53 55.81
N ALA A 310 -26.89 29.36 56.04
CA ALA A 310 -27.22 28.92 57.39
C ALA A 310 -25.98 29.01 58.30
N PRO A 311 -26.11 29.49 59.55
CA PRO A 311 -25.00 29.55 60.48
C PRO A 311 -24.41 28.15 60.71
N PRO A 312 -23.11 28.03 61.04
CA PRO A 312 -22.53 26.74 61.36
C PRO A 312 -23.29 26.13 62.54
N SER A 313 -23.76 24.90 62.37
CA SER A 313 -24.33 24.11 63.46
C SER A 313 -23.27 23.90 64.53
N GLU A 314 -23.54 24.32 65.76
CA GLU A 314 -22.64 24.13 66.90
C GLU A 314 -22.28 22.64 67.08
N PRO A 315 -21.02 22.31 67.44
CA PRO A 315 -20.66 20.95 67.79
C PRO A 315 -21.36 20.55 69.09
N THR A 316 -22.13 19.47 69.06
CA THR A 316 -22.78 18.88 70.24
C THR A 316 -21.74 18.43 71.28
N PRO A 317 -21.76 18.94 72.52
CA PRO A 317 -20.94 18.45 73.62
C PRO A 317 -21.75 17.43 74.48
N PRO A 318 -21.21 16.83 75.55
CA PRO A 318 -20.70 15.46 75.55
C PRO A 318 -21.54 14.52 76.48
N PRO A 319 -21.07 13.29 76.72
CA PRO A 319 -21.27 12.61 78.02
C PRO A 319 -19.98 12.62 78.85
N ASP A 320 -20.10 12.99 80.12
CA ASP A 320 -19.01 13.03 81.11
C ASP A 320 -18.89 11.69 81.86
N GLU A 321 -17.68 11.26 82.24
CA GLU A 321 -17.43 9.96 82.90
C GLU A 321 -17.17 10.08 84.42
N SER A 322 -17.52 9.00 85.16
CA SER A 322 -17.32 8.80 86.61
C SER A 322 -18.31 9.58 87.53
N LYS A 323 -18.86 9.08 88.65
CA LYS A 323 -18.82 7.82 89.45
C LYS A 323 -20.11 7.81 90.32
N ALA A 324 -20.59 6.75 90.97
CA ALA A 324 -20.48 5.28 90.91
C ALA A 324 -21.32 4.69 92.08
N THR A 325 -21.80 3.43 92.04
CA THR A 325 -22.13 2.61 93.23
C THR A 325 -22.27 1.11 92.91
N THR A 326 -21.91 0.29 93.89
CA THR A 326 -21.69 -1.17 93.86
C THR A 326 -22.92 -2.00 94.23
N GLY A 327 -23.02 -3.22 93.66
CA GLY A 327 -23.92 -4.30 94.08
C GLY A 327 -24.65 -4.93 92.88
N GLY A 328 -24.67 -6.23 92.63
CA GLY A 328 -24.21 -7.38 93.41
C GLY A 328 -25.28 -8.48 93.39
N GLY A 329 -25.13 -9.53 92.57
CA GLY A 329 -26.13 -10.60 92.44
C GLY A 329 -25.78 -11.62 91.35
N THR A 330 -25.94 -12.91 91.67
CA THR A 330 -25.40 -14.08 90.93
C THR A 330 -26.48 -14.83 90.12
N ALA A 331 -26.04 -15.73 89.22
CA ALA A 331 -26.80 -16.82 88.55
C ALA A 331 -27.71 -16.42 87.35
N ALA A 332 -27.91 -17.24 86.29
CA ALA A 332 -27.27 -18.50 85.85
C ALA A 332 -27.55 -18.78 84.34
N GLU A 333 -26.87 -19.80 83.79
CA GLU A 333 -27.18 -20.55 82.55
C GLU A 333 -28.62 -21.15 82.48
N PRO A 334 -29.06 -21.82 81.38
CA PRO A 334 -28.81 -21.60 79.94
C PRO A 334 -30.05 -21.84 79.00
N GLY A 335 -29.92 -21.54 77.70
CA GLY A 335 -30.30 -22.50 76.65
C GLY A 335 -31.58 -22.32 75.78
N LYS A 336 -31.56 -23.07 74.65
CA LYS A 336 -32.63 -23.52 73.74
C LYS A 336 -33.23 -22.61 72.63
N GLU A 337 -32.74 -22.90 71.41
CA GLU A 337 -33.50 -23.19 70.16
C GLU A 337 -34.69 -24.17 70.33
N PRO A 338 -35.53 -24.50 69.29
CA PRO A 338 -35.56 -24.05 67.87
C PRO A 338 -36.97 -23.82 67.24
N GLY A 339 -37.00 -23.46 65.94
CA GLY A 339 -38.10 -23.76 64.99
C GLY A 339 -38.96 -22.57 64.54
N LYS A 340 -39.55 -22.54 63.34
CA LYS A 340 -39.66 -23.59 62.30
C LYS A 340 -39.98 -22.99 60.91
N GLU A 341 -39.41 -23.59 59.86
CA GLU A 341 -39.81 -23.50 58.43
C GLU A 341 -41.21 -24.14 58.18
N PRO A 342 -41.83 -24.19 56.95
CA PRO A 342 -41.18 -24.30 55.62
C PRO A 342 -41.86 -23.67 54.35
N GLY A 343 -41.14 -23.74 53.22
CA GLY A 343 -41.70 -24.10 51.90
C GLY A 343 -41.60 -23.05 50.77
N GLY A 344 -41.12 -23.35 49.56
CA GLY A 344 -40.42 -24.57 49.09
C GLY A 344 -40.46 -24.77 47.55
N GLY A 345 -39.33 -25.21 46.96
CA GLY A 345 -39.19 -25.71 45.55
C GLY A 345 -39.17 -24.63 44.45
N GLY A 346 -38.34 -24.67 43.39
CA GLY A 346 -37.53 -25.74 42.76
C GLY A 346 -37.99 -25.92 41.29
N ALA A 347 -37.21 -26.29 40.26
CA ALA A 347 -35.79 -26.57 40.00
C ALA A 347 -35.58 -26.37 38.46
N GLY A 348 -34.43 -26.48 37.77
CA GLY A 348 -33.04 -26.81 38.11
C GLY A 348 -32.27 -27.27 36.84
N SER A 349 -30.98 -27.61 36.98
CA SER A 349 -30.11 -28.34 36.01
C SER A 349 -29.66 -27.60 34.72
N GLY A 350 -28.41 -27.71 34.25
CA GLY A 350 -27.24 -28.37 34.84
C GLY A 350 -26.02 -28.50 33.91
N GLY A 351 -24.87 -28.89 34.47
CA GLY A 351 -23.64 -29.28 33.75
C GLY A 351 -22.65 -28.14 33.41
N GLY A 352 -21.33 -28.34 33.45
CA GLY A 352 -20.58 -29.56 33.72
C GLY A 352 -19.10 -29.42 33.34
N THR A 353 -18.31 -29.03 34.33
CA THR A 353 -16.84 -29.10 34.47
C THR A 353 -16.07 -30.12 33.61
N GLY A 354 -14.89 -29.71 33.10
CA GLY A 354 -13.83 -30.61 32.62
C GLY A 354 -12.55 -29.83 32.27
N GLY A 355 -11.50 -29.97 33.07
CA GLY A 355 -10.20 -29.33 32.81
C GLY A 355 -9.17 -30.31 32.22
N SER A 356 -8.11 -29.78 31.62
CA SER A 356 -6.90 -30.55 31.35
C SER A 356 -5.66 -29.64 31.33
N THR A 357 -4.69 -29.97 32.18
CA THR A 357 -3.30 -29.49 32.11
C THR A 357 -2.47 -30.45 31.25
N THR A 358 -1.42 -29.95 30.58
CA THR A 358 -0.02 -30.49 30.62
C THR A 358 0.81 -30.06 29.41
N GLY A 359 1.98 -29.46 29.68
CA GLY A 359 3.27 -29.71 29.00
C GLY A 359 3.46 -29.41 27.50
N GLY A 360 4.50 -28.63 27.16
CA GLY A 360 4.92 -28.42 25.76
C GLY A 360 6.23 -27.63 25.62
N ASN A 361 7.37 -28.30 25.75
CA ASN A 361 8.71 -27.74 25.59
C ASN A 361 9.11 -27.61 24.11
N SER A 362 9.71 -26.49 23.66
CA SER A 362 10.83 -26.48 22.68
C SER A 362 11.25 -25.07 22.24
N THR A 363 12.53 -24.75 22.42
CA THR A 363 13.21 -23.67 21.68
C THR A 363 14.58 -24.14 21.19
N GLY A 364 14.69 -24.41 19.89
CA GLY A 364 15.92 -24.47 19.11
C GLY A 364 15.65 -23.66 17.82
N GLY A 365 16.55 -22.79 17.35
CA GLY A 365 17.72 -23.20 16.56
C GLY A 365 17.33 -23.31 15.08
N ALA A 366 18.04 -22.78 14.09
CA ALA A 366 19.26 -21.97 14.07
C ALA A 366 19.34 -21.19 12.75
N ALA A 367 20.14 -20.12 12.71
CA ALA A 367 20.57 -19.49 11.45
C ALA A 367 21.98 -18.92 11.60
N GLY A 368 22.98 -19.66 11.13
CA GLY A 368 24.37 -19.24 11.03
C GLY A 368 24.89 -19.49 9.60
N GLY A 369 25.71 -18.58 9.08
CA GLY A 369 26.17 -18.57 7.70
C GLY A 369 26.81 -17.21 7.38
N ALA A 370 27.92 -16.84 8.04
CA ALA A 370 29.29 -17.27 7.73
C ALA A 370 29.93 -16.42 6.61
N THR A 371 30.86 -15.55 7.00
CA THR A 371 31.63 -14.65 6.14
C THR A 371 33.11 -15.03 6.10
N GLY A 372 33.68 -15.12 4.89
CA GLY A 372 35.11 -14.86 4.64
C GLY A 372 36.05 -16.08 4.58
N GLY A 373 36.98 -16.07 3.61
CA GLY A 373 38.14 -16.98 3.58
C GLY A 373 38.62 -17.34 2.17
N SER A 374 39.73 -16.74 1.73
CA SER A 374 40.42 -17.01 0.45
C SER A 374 41.37 -18.22 0.49
N GLY A 375 41.62 -18.89 -0.65
CA GLY A 375 42.85 -19.70 -0.81
C GLY A 375 42.87 -20.79 -1.90
N THR A 376 43.47 -20.50 -3.05
CA THR A 376 44.18 -21.47 -3.93
C THR A 376 45.54 -21.86 -3.32
N PRO A 377 46.38 -22.78 -3.89
CA PRO A 377 46.23 -23.64 -5.08
C PRO A 377 46.58 -25.14 -4.87
N ARG A 378 46.30 -26.01 -5.86
CA ARG A 378 47.35 -26.78 -6.58
C ARG A 378 46.84 -27.39 -7.88
#